data_AF-A0A543N2Q4-F1
#
_entry.id   AF-A0A543N2Q4-F1
#
_cell.length_a   1.000
_cell.length_b   1.000
_cell.length_c   1.000
_cell.angle_alpha   90.00
_cell.angle_beta   90.00
_cell.angle_gamma   90.00
#
_symmetry.space_group_name_H-M   'P 1'
#
loop_
_entity.id
_entity.type
_entity.pdbx_description
1 polymer ?
#
loop_
_entity_poly.entity_id
_entity_poly.type
_entity_poly.pdbx_seq_one_letter_code
_entity_poly.pdbx_strand_id
1 'polypeptide(L)'
;MSETEKHDQSSEYSIVEFRREQYAVHAHSLKHAAVELGPALFDSALTNALLVIVAHDHTSGENACRDPKGRTRSASSLIKVMREITISGNGDYRVSDASPSFPQGTIVSLDDLMEGLSMTQPVRHGKEGGSKIVPSGAVQALLDLDHHPALGDLLQREADSHQVKMAEWDAGERRRALEYLEFLEDEEIERRINEATKTNELIMYFESLQDPLEWCPVCECKALLVNGRVEFDVPFGMCFVCSYKRIPEDAEREAFERVMDWDADD
;
A
#
# COMPACT_ATOMS: atom_id res chain seq x y z
N MET A 1 33.89 -18.55 -31.51
CA MET A 1 32.76 -17.61 -31.50
C MET A 1 31.57 -18.34 -32.12
N SER A 2 30.68 -18.89 -31.29
CA SER A 2 29.40 -19.43 -31.73
C SER A 2 28.28 -18.61 -31.10
N GLU A 3 27.49 -17.95 -31.94
CA GLU A 3 26.43 -17.01 -31.61
C GLU A 3 25.14 -17.69 -31.11
N THR A 4 25.25 -18.76 -30.31
CA THR A 4 24.09 -19.57 -29.90
C THR A 4 23.82 -19.60 -28.39
N GLU A 5 24.58 -18.84 -27.59
CA GLU A 5 24.43 -18.80 -26.12
C GLU A 5 23.96 -17.42 -25.59
N LYS A 6 23.25 -16.61 -26.39
CA LYS A 6 22.77 -15.28 -25.98
C LYS A 6 21.26 -15.10 -25.98
N HIS A 7 20.50 -16.18 -25.88
CA HIS A 7 19.04 -16.10 -25.92
C HIS A 7 18.38 -17.08 -24.94
N ASP A 8 18.64 -16.96 -23.63
CA ASP A 8 17.72 -17.52 -22.62
C ASP A 8 17.88 -16.99 -21.17
N GLN A 9 18.44 -15.80 -20.94
CA GLN A 9 18.63 -15.27 -19.58
C GLN A 9 17.65 -14.15 -19.19
N SER A 10 16.59 -13.92 -19.97
CA SER A 10 15.71 -12.75 -19.83
C SER A 10 14.21 -13.07 -19.67
N SER A 11 13.81 -14.34 -19.49
CA SER A 11 12.39 -14.72 -19.47
C SER A 11 12.00 -15.75 -18.39
N GLU A 12 12.77 -15.88 -17.32
CA GLU A 12 12.41 -16.77 -16.21
C GLU A 12 12.10 -15.97 -14.96
N TYR A 13 11.17 -15.03 -15.10
CA TYR A 13 10.45 -14.51 -13.95
C TYR A 13 9.61 -15.64 -13.36
N SER A 14 10.10 -16.25 -12.29
CA SER A 14 9.48 -17.44 -11.70
C SER A 14 8.04 -17.11 -11.28
N ILE A 15 7.10 -18.02 -11.55
CA ILE A 15 5.70 -17.87 -11.12
C ILE A 15 5.58 -17.64 -9.60
N VAL A 16 6.56 -18.08 -8.82
CA VAL A 16 6.68 -17.82 -7.38
C VAL A 16 7.00 -16.35 -7.12
N GLU A 17 7.93 -15.76 -7.88
CA GLU A 17 8.29 -14.35 -7.77
C GLU A 17 7.12 -13.44 -8.15
N PHE A 18 6.40 -13.79 -9.23
CA PHE A 18 5.14 -13.12 -9.59
C PHE A 18 4.14 -13.09 -8.44
N ARG A 19 3.92 -14.24 -7.80
CA ARG A 19 2.96 -14.33 -6.70
C ARG A 19 3.43 -13.54 -5.48
N ARG A 20 4.73 -13.55 -5.19
CA ARG A 20 5.34 -12.76 -4.14
C ARG A 20 5.09 -11.26 -4.32
N GLU A 21 5.34 -10.73 -5.51
CA GLU A 21 5.05 -9.33 -5.83
C GLU A 21 3.55 -9.03 -5.79
N GLN A 22 2.71 -9.88 -6.38
CA GLN A 22 1.27 -9.70 -6.35
C GLN A 22 0.69 -9.77 -4.93
N TYR A 23 1.30 -10.54 -4.02
CA TYR A 23 0.95 -10.48 -2.61
C TYR A 23 1.27 -9.08 -2.04
N ALA A 24 2.50 -8.61 -2.20
CA ALA A 24 2.97 -7.36 -1.63
C ALA A 24 2.14 -6.15 -2.09
N VAL A 25 1.90 -6.04 -3.41
CA VAL A 25 1.08 -4.97 -4.00
C VAL A 25 -0.33 -4.97 -3.42
N HIS A 26 -0.99 -6.13 -3.35
CA HIS A 26 -2.38 -6.20 -2.88
C HIS A 26 -2.50 -6.04 -1.37
N ALA A 27 -1.56 -6.55 -0.58
CA ALA A 27 -1.56 -6.40 0.87
C ALA A 27 -1.20 -4.97 1.29
N HIS A 28 -0.25 -4.32 0.61
CA HIS A 28 0.00 -2.88 0.77
C HIS A 28 -1.25 -2.08 0.40
N SER A 29 -1.84 -2.34 -0.77
CA SER A 29 -3.07 -1.66 -1.18
C SER A 29 -4.20 -1.89 -0.18
N LEU A 30 -4.36 -3.11 0.36
CA LEU A 30 -5.40 -3.42 1.35
C LEU A 30 -5.23 -2.61 2.65
N LYS A 31 -4.00 -2.41 3.10
CA LYS A 31 -3.69 -1.62 4.29
C LYS A 31 -4.14 -0.16 4.15
N HIS A 32 -4.12 0.38 2.92
CA HIS A 32 -4.42 1.78 2.61
C HIS A 32 -5.74 1.98 1.84
N ALA A 33 -6.45 0.90 1.47
CA ALA A 33 -7.61 0.98 0.60
C ALA A 33 -8.88 1.45 1.31
N ALA A 34 -9.71 2.16 0.55
CA ALA A 34 -11.11 2.35 0.90
C ALA A 34 -11.86 1.00 0.97
N VAL A 35 -12.88 0.94 1.84
CA VAL A 35 -13.67 -0.26 2.17
C VAL A 35 -14.17 -1.04 0.93
N GLU A 36 -14.43 -0.38 -0.19
CA GLU A 36 -15.08 -1.01 -1.35
C GLU A 36 -14.21 -2.03 -2.10
N LEU A 37 -12.87 -1.87 -2.09
CA LEU A 37 -11.95 -2.79 -2.77
C LEU A 37 -11.39 -3.88 -1.83
N GLY A 38 -11.63 -3.74 -0.52
CA GLY A 38 -11.08 -4.61 0.52
C GLY A 38 -11.22 -6.10 0.24
N PRO A 39 -12.41 -6.63 -0.11
CA PRO A 39 -12.60 -8.07 -0.31
C PRO A 39 -11.77 -8.65 -1.45
N ALA A 40 -11.65 -7.92 -2.56
CA ALA A 40 -10.89 -8.37 -3.72
C ALA A 40 -9.38 -8.35 -3.47
N LEU A 41 -8.89 -7.28 -2.81
CA LEU A 41 -7.49 -7.14 -2.42
C LEU A 41 -7.09 -8.21 -1.40
N PHE A 42 -7.90 -8.42 -0.38
CA PHE A 42 -7.68 -9.46 0.64
C PHE A 42 -7.59 -10.85 0.02
N ASP A 43 -8.59 -11.26 -0.77
CA ASP A 43 -8.61 -12.59 -1.39
C ASP A 43 -7.40 -12.84 -2.30
N SER A 44 -7.01 -11.82 -3.08
CA SER A 44 -5.89 -11.90 -4.02
C SER A 44 -4.55 -11.99 -3.28
N ALA A 45 -4.33 -11.09 -2.31
CA ALA A 45 -3.14 -11.11 -1.46
C ALA A 45 -3.00 -12.46 -0.74
N LEU A 46 -4.06 -12.89 -0.06
CA LEU A 46 -4.07 -14.15 0.69
C LEU A 46 -3.78 -15.34 -0.21
N THR A 47 -4.44 -15.45 -1.37
CA THR A 47 -4.20 -16.57 -2.29
C THR A 47 -2.74 -16.62 -2.75
N ASN A 48 -2.16 -15.48 -3.10
CA ASN A 48 -0.77 -15.41 -3.56
C ASN A 48 0.22 -15.77 -2.44
N ALA A 49 0.03 -15.25 -1.23
CA ALA A 49 0.84 -15.59 -0.06
C ALA A 49 0.83 -17.09 0.22
N LEU A 50 -0.37 -17.68 0.31
CA LEU A 50 -0.54 -19.10 0.61
C LEU A 50 0.11 -19.99 -0.45
N LEU A 51 0.03 -19.61 -1.73
CA LEU A 51 0.64 -20.38 -2.82
C LEU A 51 2.17 -20.40 -2.74
N VAL A 52 2.78 -19.31 -2.28
CA VAL A 52 4.23 -19.22 -2.08
C VAL A 52 4.65 -20.01 -0.84
N ILE A 53 3.97 -19.79 0.29
CA ILE A 53 4.30 -20.44 1.56
C ILE A 53 4.12 -21.96 1.46
N VAL A 54 2.99 -22.43 0.94
CA VAL A 54 2.74 -23.88 0.80
C VAL A 54 3.73 -24.53 -0.16
N ALA A 55 4.08 -23.87 -1.27
CA ALA A 55 5.07 -24.40 -2.20
C ALA A 55 6.48 -24.46 -1.59
N HIS A 56 6.79 -23.58 -0.64
CA HIS A 56 8.06 -23.56 0.06
C HIS A 56 8.13 -24.61 1.19
N ASP A 57 7.11 -24.66 2.03
CA ASP A 57 7.14 -25.45 3.27
C ASP A 57 6.70 -26.90 3.11
N HIS A 58 5.82 -27.17 2.15
CA HIS A 58 5.31 -28.52 1.96
C HIS A 58 6.35 -29.39 1.23
N THR A 59 6.54 -30.63 1.69
CA THR A 59 7.51 -31.58 1.10
C THR A 59 7.27 -31.88 -0.38
N SER A 60 6.02 -31.78 -0.83
CA SER A 60 5.62 -31.94 -2.24
C SER A 60 5.75 -30.66 -3.09
N GLY A 61 6.24 -29.56 -2.52
CA GLY A 61 6.45 -28.28 -3.20
C GLY A 61 5.19 -27.74 -3.89
N GLU A 62 5.32 -27.22 -5.11
CA GLU A 62 4.19 -26.69 -5.89
C GLU A 62 3.04 -27.68 -6.13
N ASN A 63 3.30 -28.99 -6.08
CA ASN A 63 2.25 -29.99 -6.23
C ASN A 63 1.25 -29.95 -5.06
N ALA A 64 1.68 -29.50 -3.88
CA ALA A 64 0.80 -29.28 -2.74
C ALA A 64 -0.23 -28.17 -3.00
N CYS A 65 0.12 -27.21 -3.88
CA CYS A 65 -0.76 -26.13 -4.31
C CYS A 65 -1.79 -26.57 -5.37
N ARG A 66 -1.74 -27.83 -5.83
CA ARG A 66 -2.64 -28.37 -6.85
C ARG A 66 -3.70 -29.28 -6.24
N ASP A 67 -4.91 -29.20 -6.78
CA ASP A 67 -5.99 -30.14 -6.51
C ASP A 67 -5.78 -31.46 -7.30
N PRO A 68 -6.55 -32.52 -7.05
CA PRO A 68 -6.44 -33.78 -7.81
C PRO A 68 -6.69 -33.66 -9.32
N LYS A 69 -7.22 -32.52 -9.78
CA LYS A 69 -7.45 -32.21 -11.21
C LYS A 69 -6.33 -31.34 -11.80
N GLY A 70 -5.26 -31.09 -11.04
CA GLY A 70 -4.13 -30.25 -11.45
C GLY A 70 -4.40 -28.75 -11.41
N ARG A 71 -5.53 -28.31 -10.84
CA ARG A 71 -5.88 -26.88 -10.72
C ARG A 71 -5.29 -26.30 -9.45
N THR A 72 -5.04 -25.00 -9.45
CA THR A 72 -4.64 -24.29 -8.23
C THR A 72 -5.72 -24.44 -7.15
N ARG A 73 -5.32 -24.81 -5.93
CA ARG A 73 -6.23 -24.91 -4.78
C ARG A 73 -6.80 -23.55 -4.42
N SER A 74 -8.02 -23.54 -3.88
CA SER A 74 -8.60 -22.33 -3.28
C SER A 74 -7.82 -21.91 -2.03
N ALA A 75 -7.90 -20.63 -1.64
CA ALA A 75 -7.29 -20.12 -0.41
C ALA A 75 -7.72 -20.94 0.82
N SER A 76 -9.02 -21.24 0.97
CA SER A 76 -9.53 -22.09 2.05
C SER A 76 -8.91 -23.50 2.07
N SER A 77 -8.61 -24.06 0.89
CA SER A 77 -7.97 -25.37 0.77
C SER A 77 -6.48 -25.31 1.05
N LEU A 78 -5.81 -24.21 0.72
CA LEU A 78 -4.41 -23.98 1.04
C LEU A 78 -4.20 -23.74 2.54
N ILE A 79 -5.11 -23.03 3.22
CA ILE A 79 -5.07 -22.89 4.69
C ILE A 79 -5.15 -24.26 5.37
N LYS A 80 -5.98 -25.18 4.86
CA LYS A 80 -6.02 -26.56 5.38
C LYS A 80 -4.69 -27.28 5.20
N VAL A 81 -4.04 -27.13 4.05
CA VAL A 81 -2.69 -27.68 3.81
C VAL A 81 -1.69 -27.07 4.80
N MET A 82 -1.74 -25.75 5.05
CA MET A 82 -0.87 -25.12 6.05
C MET A 82 -1.07 -25.69 7.46
N ARG A 83 -2.32 -25.97 7.87
CA ARG A 83 -2.61 -26.65 9.15
C ARG A 83 -1.99 -28.04 9.23
N GLU A 84 -1.97 -28.77 8.12
CA GLU A 84 -1.34 -30.10 8.06
C GLU A 84 0.19 -30.01 8.18
N ILE A 85 0.79 -28.92 7.71
CA ILE A 85 2.23 -28.64 7.87
C ILE A 85 2.56 -28.23 9.31
N THR A 86 1.65 -27.57 10.03
CA THR A 86 1.92 -27.09 11.40
C THR A 86 1.69 -28.20 12.44
N ILE A 87 2.77 -28.71 13.04
CA ILE A 87 2.73 -29.83 14.00
C ILE A 87 2.16 -29.42 15.39
N SER A 88 1.95 -28.13 15.66
CA SER A 88 1.51 -27.65 16.97
C SER A 88 -0.02 -27.48 17.07
N GLY A 89 -0.65 -28.32 17.90
CA GLY A 89 -2.09 -28.59 17.95
C GLY A 89 -3.06 -27.48 18.38
N ASN A 90 -2.74 -26.20 18.19
CA ASN A 90 -3.65 -25.07 18.49
C ASN A 90 -4.25 -24.39 17.24
N GLY A 91 -3.87 -24.80 16.03
CA GLY A 91 -4.46 -24.26 14.79
C GLY A 91 -3.82 -22.97 14.27
N ASP A 92 -2.85 -22.40 15.00
CA ASP A 92 -2.05 -21.27 14.57
C ASP A 92 -0.86 -21.71 13.72
N TYR A 93 -0.51 -20.91 12.72
CA TYR A 93 0.68 -21.11 11.90
C TYR A 93 1.86 -20.32 12.47
N ARG A 94 2.92 -21.05 12.86
CA ARG A 94 4.16 -20.44 13.32
C ARG A 94 5.09 -20.24 12.14
N VAL A 95 5.43 -18.98 11.86
CA VAL A 95 6.44 -18.65 10.85
C VAL A 95 7.79 -19.20 11.31
N SER A 96 8.45 -20.02 10.48
CA SER A 96 9.69 -20.71 10.86
C SER A 96 10.84 -19.73 11.15
N ASP A 97 11.65 -20.09 12.16
CA ASP A 97 12.72 -19.30 12.83
C ASP A 97 13.96 -18.97 11.96
N ALA A 98 13.87 -18.95 10.63
CA ALA A 98 15.06 -18.95 9.76
C ALA A 98 15.62 -17.56 9.41
N SER A 99 14.96 -16.46 9.80
CA SER A 99 15.43 -15.11 9.45
C SER A 99 15.96 -14.36 10.67
N PRO A 100 17.26 -13.98 10.71
CA PRO A 100 17.89 -13.28 11.84
C PRO A 100 17.39 -11.84 12.03
N SER A 101 16.54 -11.33 11.13
CA SER A 101 16.06 -9.95 11.11
C SER A 101 14.72 -9.74 11.83
N PHE A 102 14.04 -10.80 12.28
CA PHE A 102 12.67 -10.71 12.79
C PHE A 102 12.53 -11.18 14.24
N PRO A 103 11.61 -10.57 15.01
CA PRO A 103 11.27 -11.06 16.34
C PRO A 103 10.81 -12.52 16.24
N GLN A 104 11.45 -13.38 17.02
CA GLN A 104 11.15 -14.81 17.04
C GLN A 104 9.66 -15.04 17.37
N GLY A 105 8.99 -15.84 16.55
CA GLY A 105 7.67 -16.38 16.90
C GLY A 105 6.46 -15.55 16.51
N THR A 106 6.42 -14.91 15.34
CA THR A 106 5.16 -14.42 14.75
C THR A 106 4.19 -15.60 14.59
N ILE A 107 3.03 -15.50 15.25
CA ILE A 107 1.96 -16.49 15.22
C ILE A 107 0.85 -15.93 14.32
N VAL A 108 0.54 -16.64 13.25
CA VAL A 108 -0.54 -16.26 12.32
C VAL A 108 -1.79 -17.06 12.66
N SER A 109 -2.88 -16.37 13.00
CA SER A 109 -4.20 -16.99 13.19
C SER A 109 -4.77 -17.45 11.85
N LEU A 110 -4.74 -18.77 11.61
CA LEU A 110 -5.36 -19.35 10.43
C LEU A 110 -6.90 -19.34 10.52
N ASP A 111 -7.46 -19.17 11.72
CA ASP A 111 -8.90 -19.01 11.92
C ASP A 111 -9.35 -17.63 11.46
N ASP A 112 -8.59 -16.57 11.76
CA ASP A 112 -8.88 -15.20 11.32
C ASP A 112 -8.83 -15.09 9.79
N LEU A 113 -7.86 -15.75 9.15
CA LEU A 113 -7.79 -15.82 7.69
C LEU A 113 -9.01 -16.55 7.09
N MET A 114 -9.48 -17.61 7.74
CA MET A 114 -10.67 -18.35 7.32
C MET A 114 -11.95 -17.54 7.52
N GLU A 115 -12.06 -16.81 8.63
CA GLU A 115 -13.16 -15.89 8.90
C GLU A 115 -13.20 -14.79 7.83
N GLY A 116 -12.05 -14.16 7.54
CA GLY A 116 -11.91 -13.18 6.47
C GLY A 116 -12.45 -13.71 5.14
N LEU A 117 -12.01 -14.90 4.71
CA LEU A 117 -12.52 -15.54 3.49
C LEU A 117 -14.04 -15.78 3.53
N SER A 118 -14.58 -16.21 4.67
CA SER A 118 -16.02 -16.45 4.80
C SER A 118 -16.85 -15.18 4.63
N MET A 119 -16.28 -14.01 4.97
CA MET A 119 -16.92 -12.71 4.84
C MET A 119 -16.73 -12.09 3.46
N THR A 120 -15.57 -12.27 2.83
CA THR A 120 -15.23 -11.65 1.53
C THR A 120 -15.74 -12.42 0.32
N GLN A 121 -15.73 -13.77 0.37
CA GLN A 121 -16.09 -14.62 -0.76
C GLN A 121 -17.53 -14.44 -1.26
N PRO A 122 -18.56 -14.32 -0.38
CA PRO A 122 -19.92 -14.06 -0.85
C PRO A 122 -20.03 -12.77 -1.67
N VAL A 123 -19.40 -11.69 -1.20
CA VAL A 123 -19.40 -10.39 -1.90
C VAL A 123 -18.75 -10.49 -3.27
N ARG A 124 -17.58 -11.13 -3.35
CA ARG A 124 -16.85 -11.33 -4.61
C ARG A 124 -17.63 -12.17 -5.63
N HIS A 125 -18.43 -13.11 -5.15
CA HIS A 125 -19.22 -14.00 -6.00
C HIS A 125 -20.67 -13.51 -6.22
N GLY A 126 -21.02 -12.30 -5.77
CA GLY A 126 -22.36 -11.75 -5.90
C GLY A 126 -23.44 -12.58 -5.21
N LYS A 127 -23.07 -13.28 -4.13
CA LYS A 127 -23.98 -14.10 -3.32
C LYS A 127 -24.50 -13.29 -2.14
N GLU A 128 -25.71 -13.63 -1.67
CA GLU A 128 -26.23 -13.09 -0.42
C GLU A 128 -25.39 -13.56 0.78
N GLY A 129 -25.20 -12.67 1.75
CA GLY A 129 -24.27 -12.84 2.87
C GLY A 129 -22.92 -12.16 2.63
N GLY A 130 -22.08 -12.09 3.67
CA GLY A 130 -20.73 -11.49 3.61
C GLY A 130 -20.67 -9.99 3.92
N SER A 131 -19.46 -9.43 3.82
CA SER A 131 -19.15 -8.03 4.17
C SER A 131 -18.16 -7.42 3.18
N LYS A 132 -18.39 -6.16 2.81
CA LYS A 132 -17.40 -5.35 2.09
C LYS A 132 -16.23 -4.95 3.00
N ILE A 133 -16.45 -4.92 4.31
CA ILE A 133 -15.43 -4.64 5.31
C ILE A 133 -14.74 -5.96 5.65
N VAL A 134 -13.44 -6.03 5.42
CA VAL A 134 -12.59 -7.13 5.87
C VAL A 134 -12.34 -6.96 7.38
N PRO A 135 -12.52 -7.99 8.22
CA PRO A 135 -12.22 -7.92 9.64
C PRO A 135 -10.77 -7.51 9.89
N SER A 136 -10.53 -6.65 10.88
CA SER A 136 -9.18 -6.20 11.23
C SER A 136 -8.25 -7.35 11.63
N GLY A 137 -8.76 -8.37 12.34
CA GLY A 137 -7.99 -9.58 12.67
C GLY A 137 -7.53 -10.34 11.42
N ALA A 138 -8.40 -10.47 10.41
CA ALA A 138 -8.04 -11.10 9.14
C ALA A 138 -6.99 -10.29 8.36
N VAL A 139 -7.11 -8.95 8.34
CA VAL A 139 -6.10 -8.06 7.74
C VAL A 139 -4.76 -8.23 8.45
N GLN A 140 -4.74 -8.20 9.79
CA GLN A 140 -3.51 -8.36 10.57
C GLN A 140 -2.87 -9.73 10.32
N ALA A 141 -3.65 -10.82 10.38
CA ALA A 141 -3.15 -12.17 10.11
C ALA A 141 -2.58 -12.31 8.68
N LEU A 142 -3.15 -11.61 7.69
CA LEU A 142 -2.61 -11.56 6.34
C LEU A 142 -1.26 -10.83 6.29
N LEU A 143 -1.15 -9.67 6.95
CA LEU A 143 0.11 -8.90 7.01
C LEU A 143 1.20 -9.68 7.76
N ASP A 144 0.82 -10.39 8.82
CA ASP A 144 1.74 -11.20 9.62
C ASP A 144 2.39 -12.34 8.81
N LEU A 145 1.75 -12.80 7.71
CA LEU A 145 2.36 -13.77 6.80
C LEU A 145 3.66 -13.24 6.16
N ASP A 146 3.85 -11.92 5.99
CA ASP A 146 5.04 -11.36 5.33
C ASP A 146 6.35 -11.67 6.07
N HIS A 147 6.26 -11.93 7.37
CA HIS A 147 7.39 -12.42 8.18
C HIS A 147 7.92 -13.78 7.70
N HIS A 148 7.15 -14.49 6.86
CA HIS A 148 7.56 -15.77 6.32
C HIS A 148 8.77 -15.63 5.39
N PRO A 149 9.85 -16.42 5.56
CA PRO A 149 11.07 -16.31 4.73
C PRO A 149 10.81 -16.45 3.22
N ALA A 150 9.79 -17.24 2.84
CA ALA A 150 9.39 -17.39 1.44
C ALA A 150 8.75 -16.13 0.84
N LEU A 151 8.19 -15.24 1.68
CA LEU A 151 7.67 -13.95 1.26
C LEU A 151 8.76 -12.89 1.35
N GLY A 152 9.57 -12.88 2.39
CA GLY A 152 10.86 -12.17 2.40
C GLY A 152 10.73 -10.64 2.49
N ASP A 153 9.87 -10.16 3.38
CA ASP A 153 9.71 -8.75 3.75
C ASP A 153 9.29 -7.85 2.57
N LEU A 154 8.38 -8.35 1.75
CA LEU A 154 8.01 -7.64 0.54
C LEU A 154 7.06 -6.49 0.81
N LEU A 155 6.36 -6.48 1.94
CA LEU A 155 5.56 -5.32 2.31
C LEU A 155 6.44 -4.12 2.61
N GLN A 156 7.57 -4.31 3.29
CA GLN A 156 8.51 -3.23 3.52
C GLN A 156 9.12 -2.75 2.20
N ARG A 157 9.55 -3.67 1.33
CA ARG A 157 10.10 -3.29 0.01
C ARG A 157 9.09 -2.60 -0.89
N GLU A 158 7.83 -3.02 -0.86
CA GLU A 158 6.77 -2.37 -1.61
C GLU A 158 6.43 -1.01 -1.01
N ALA A 159 6.43 -0.87 0.32
CA ALA A 159 6.30 0.43 0.99
C ALA A 159 7.46 1.37 0.60
N ASP A 160 8.70 0.88 0.61
CA ASP A 160 9.87 1.63 0.18
C ASP A 160 9.74 2.04 -1.31
N SER A 161 9.33 1.11 -2.18
CA SER A 161 9.10 1.39 -3.60
C SER A 161 7.99 2.43 -3.81
N HIS A 162 6.91 2.33 -3.04
CA HIS A 162 5.82 3.29 -3.06
C HIS A 162 6.29 4.67 -2.61
N GLN A 163 7.08 4.75 -1.53
CA GLN A 163 7.69 6.00 -1.07
C GLN A 163 8.58 6.63 -2.14
N VAL A 164 9.42 5.84 -2.81
CA VAL A 164 10.25 6.34 -3.93
C VAL A 164 9.37 6.88 -5.06
N LYS A 165 8.33 6.14 -5.48
CA LYS A 165 7.41 6.60 -6.54
C LYS A 165 6.68 7.89 -6.14
N MET A 166 6.25 8.02 -4.88
CA MET A 166 5.59 9.23 -4.39
C MET A 166 6.56 10.40 -4.34
N ALA A 167 7.82 10.17 -3.96
CA ALA A 167 8.86 11.19 -4.00
C ALA A 167 9.15 11.66 -5.42
N GLU A 168 9.23 10.73 -6.39
CA GLU A 168 9.38 11.06 -7.81
C GLU A 168 8.18 11.83 -8.35
N TRP A 169 6.96 11.46 -7.94
CA TRP A 169 5.74 12.16 -8.32
C TRP A 169 5.76 13.61 -7.81
N ASP A 170 6.04 13.82 -6.52
CA ASP A 170 6.11 15.17 -5.94
C ASP A 170 7.21 16.00 -6.60
N ALA A 171 8.40 15.43 -6.82
CA ALA A 171 9.49 16.11 -7.51
C ALA A 171 9.09 16.50 -8.96
N GLY A 172 8.37 15.62 -9.66
CA GLY A 172 7.82 15.90 -10.98
C GLY A 172 6.76 17.01 -10.96
N GLU A 173 5.87 16.99 -9.98
CA GLU A 173 4.79 17.95 -9.82
C GLU A 173 5.31 19.34 -9.43
N ARG A 174 6.33 19.41 -8.55
CA ARG A 174 7.07 20.64 -8.23
C ARG A 174 7.76 21.21 -9.47
N ARG A 175 8.45 20.37 -10.24
CA ARG A 175 9.12 20.80 -11.48
C ARG A 175 8.10 21.39 -12.47
N ARG A 176 6.99 20.70 -12.71
CA ARG A 176 5.91 21.18 -13.57
C ARG A 176 5.35 22.51 -13.09
N ALA A 177 5.16 22.68 -11.78
CA ALA A 177 4.65 23.92 -11.21
C ALA A 177 5.67 25.08 -11.30
N LEU A 178 6.97 24.81 -11.16
CA LEU A 178 8.04 25.80 -11.37
C LEU A 178 8.13 26.21 -12.84
N GLU A 179 8.14 25.26 -13.77
CA GLU A 179 8.11 25.55 -15.21
C GLU A 179 6.89 26.39 -15.58
N TYR A 180 5.73 26.09 -14.99
CA TYR A 180 4.53 26.88 -15.20
C TYR A 180 4.65 28.30 -14.64
N LEU A 181 5.28 28.47 -13.47
CA LEU A 181 5.52 29.76 -12.83
C LEU A 181 6.43 30.64 -13.69
N GLU A 182 7.43 30.07 -14.39
CA GLU A 182 8.31 30.82 -15.31
C GLU A 182 7.56 31.45 -16.50
N PHE A 183 6.38 30.93 -16.85
CA PHE A 183 5.53 31.51 -17.90
C PHE A 183 4.56 32.58 -17.39
N LEU A 184 4.45 32.78 -16.08
CA LEU A 184 3.58 33.78 -15.51
C LEU A 184 4.33 35.10 -15.37
N GLU A 185 3.71 36.17 -15.87
CA GLU A 185 4.16 37.53 -15.60
C GLU A 185 3.77 37.93 -14.17
N ASP A 186 4.51 38.87 -13.58
CA ASP A 186 4.29 39.32 -12.20
C ASP A 186 2.85 39.82 -11.99
N GLU A 187 2.28 40.52 -12.98
CA GLU A 187 0.88 40.98 -12.93
C GLU A 187 -0.12 39.82 -12.89
N GLU A 188 0.16 38.71 -13.57
CA GLU A 188 -0.68 37.52 -13.54
C GLU A 188 -0.53 36.77 -12.20
N ILE A 189 0.67 36.75 -11.62
CA ILE A 189 0.90 36.22 -10.27
C ILE A 189 0.09 37.03 -9.24
N GLU A 190 0.18 38.36 -9.28
CA GLU A 190 -0.61 39.24 -8.40
C GLU A 190 -2.12 39.05 -8.58
N ARG A 191 -2.58 38.91 -9.83
CA ARG A 191 -3.99 38.64 -10.13
C ARG A 191 -4.46 37.36 -9.45
N ARG A 192 -3.65 36.28 -9.51
CA ARG A 192 -3.96 34.98 -8.89
C ARG A 192 -3.92 35.01 -7.38
N ILE A 193 -2.98 35.74 -6.78
CA ILE A 193 -2.94 35.95 -5.32
C ILE A 193 -4.24 36.64 -4.87
N ASN A 194 -4.66 37.68 -5.59
CA ASN A 194 -5.91 38.38 -5.30
C ASN A 194 -7.15 37.47 -5.48
N GLU A 195 -7.14 36.60 -6.49
CA GLU A 195 -8.21 35.62 -6.72
C GLU A 195 -8.25 34.54 -5.62
N ALA A 196 -7.09 34.06 -5.15
CA ALA A 196 -6.99 33.15 -4.03
C ALA A 196 -7.57 33.79 -2.76
N THR A 197 -7.20 35.02 -2.43
CA THR A 197 -7.71 35.76 -1.26
C THR A 197 -9.23 35.94 -1.32
N LYS A 198 -9.78 36.34 -2.47
CA LYS A 198 -11.23 36.49 -2.64
C LYS A 198 -11.96 35.15 -2.48
N THR A 199 -11.39 34.07 -3.02
CA THR A 199 -11.95 32.73 -2.88
C THR A 199 -11.92 32.28 -1.41
N ASN A 200 -10.83 32.57 -0.71
CA ASN A 200 -10.69 32.30 0.73
C ASN A 200 -11.75 33.02 1.57
N GLU A 201 -11.96 34.32 1.33
CA GLU A 201 -13.01 35.10 1.99
C GLU A 201 -14.40 34.49 1.79
N LEU A 202 -14.70 34.02 0.58
CA LEU A 202 -15.97 33.34 0.28
C LEU A 202 -16.09 32.01 1.02
N ILE A 203 -15.04 31.18 1.03
CA ILE A 203 -15.05 29.89 1.74
C ILE A 203 -15.21 30.12 3.24
N MET A 204 -14.44 31.03 3.84
CA MET A 204 -14.58 31.38 5.26
C MET A 204 -15.99 31.84 5.60
N TYR A 205 -16.63 32.62 4.72
CA TYR A 205 -18.00 33.10 4.91
C TYR A 205 -19.05 31.97 4.82
N PHE A 206 -18.97 31.11 3.79
CA PHE A 206 -19.99 30.08 3.54
C PHE A 206 -19.80 28.81 4.38
N GLU A 207 -18.57 28.44 4.67
CA GLU A 207 -18.23 27.17 5.34
C GLU A 207 -17.87 27.34 6.81
N SER A 208 -17.80 28.59 7.30
CA SER A 208 -17.39 28.91 8.69
C SER A 208 -16.03 28.32 9.07
N LEU A 209 -15.15 28.12 8.08
CA LEU A 209 -13.79 27.62 8.27
C LEU A 209 -12.85 28.76 8.68
N GLN A 210 -11.83 28.41 9.46
CA GLN A 210 -10.74 29.32 9.80
C GLN A 210 -9.68 29.25 8.70
N ASP A 211 -9.45 30.37 8.00
CA ASP A 211 -8.41 30.64 6.98
C ASP A 211 -7.82 29.39 6.28
N PRO A 212 -8.51 28.80 5.29
CA PRO A 212 -8.07 27.59 4.59
C PRO A 212 -6.92 27.81 3.58
N LEU A 213 -6.34 29.02 3.50
CA LEU A 213 -5.16 29.29 2.67
C LEU A 213 -3.86 29.18 3.45
N GLU A 214 -2.93 28.39 2.91
CA GLU A 214 -1.59 28.20 3.42
C GLU A 214 -0.52 28.67 2.42
N TRP A 215 0.73 28.72 2.89
CA TRP A 215 1.88 29.02 2.04
C TRP A 215 2.18 27.85 1.10
N CYS A 216 2.32 28.16 -0.19
CA CYS A 216 2.72 27.16 -1.18
C CYS A 216 4.24 26.94 -1.12
N PRO A 217 4.73 25.70 -1.04
CA PRO A 217 6.16 25.41 -0.97
C PRO A 217 6.89 25.53 -2.32
N VAL A 218 6.19 25.95 -3.39
CA VAL A 218 6.77 26.12 -4.73
C VAL A 218 6.88 27.59 -5.11
N CYS A 219 5.78 28.33 -5.06
CA CYS A 219 5.77 29.75 -5.43
C CYS A 219 5.86 30.69 -4.22
N GLU A 220 5.93 30.15 -3.01
CA GLU A 220 6.04 30.91 -1.75
C GLU A 220 4.94 31.97 -1.55
N CYS A 221 3.80 31.79 -2.22
CA CYS A 221 2.63 32.64 -2.04
C CYS A 221 1.66 31.97 -1.07
N LYS A 222 0.97 32.75 -0.23
CA LYS A 222 -0.15 32.27 0.57
C LYS A 222 -1.38 32.02 -0.32
N ALA A 223 -1.35 30.90 -1.04
CA ALA A 223 -2.30 30.57 -2.10
C ALA A 223 -2.57 29.05 -2.23
N LEU A 224 -2.04 28.23 -1.31
CA LEU A 224 -2.36 26.81 -1.24
C LEU A 224 -3.73 26.65 -0.56
N LEU A 225 -4.75 26.27 -1.32
CA LEU A 225 -6.05 25.92 -0.75
C LEU A 225 -5.96 24.54 -0.13
N VAL A 226 -6.20 24.48 1.18
CA VAL A 226 -6.13 23.24 1.95
C VAL A 226 -7.41 22.43 1.76
N ASN A 227 -7.28 21.25 1.16
CA ASN A 227 -8.39 20.30 0.98
C ASN A 227 -8.51 19.33 2.16
N GLY A 228 -7.44 19.21 2.96
CA GLY A 228 -7.40 18.40 4.16
C GLY A 228 -6.02 18.45 4.79
N ARG A 229 -5.91 17.83 5.95
CA ARG A 229 -4.68 17.76 6.76
C ARG A 229 -4.45 16.33 7.18
N VAL A 230 -3.19 15.94 7.26
CA VAL A 230 -2.75 14.64 7.77
C VAL A 230 -2.25 14.82 9.21
N GLU A 231 -1.55 13.82 9.75
CA GLU A 231 -0.94 13.92 11.08
C GLU A 231 -0.03 15.16 11.20
N PHE A 232 0.12 15.66 12.43
CA PHE A 232 0.91 16.87 12.74
C PHE A 232 0.47 18.13 11.99
N ASP A 233 -0.82 18.19 11.62
CA ASP A 233 -1.44 19.34 10.99
C ASP A 233 -0.77 19.77 9.66
N VAL A 234 -0.21 18.80 8.92
CA VAL A 234 0.41 19.09 7.63
C VAL A 234 -0.67 19.16 6.53
N PRO A 235 -0.81 20.28 5.81
CA PRO A 235 -1.87 20.45 4.82
C PRO A 235 -1.53 19.80 3.48
N PHE A 236 -2.55 19.30 2.78
CA PHE A 236 -2.52 18.94 1.36
C PHE A 236 -3.61 19.68 0.58
N GLY A 237 -3.44 19.84 -0.73
CA GLY A 237 -4.33 20.69 -1.51
C GLY A 237 -3.77 21.15 -2.86
N MET A 238 -4.22 22.30 -3.34
CA MET A 238 -3.81 22.85 -4.64
C MET A 238 -3.53 24.36 -4.56
N CYS A 239 -2.44 24.80 -5.17
CA CYS A 239 -2.07 26.22 -5.22
C CYS A 239 -2.77 26.97 -6.34
N PHE A 240 -3.45 28.08 -6.03
CA PHE A 240 -4.10 28.95 -7.03
C PHE A 240 -3.11 29.69 -7.95
N VAL A 241 -1.87 29.89 -7.50
CA VAL A 241 -0.85 30.61 -8.28
C VAL A 241 -0.18 29.66 -9.28
N CYS A 242 0.66 28.75 -8.79
CA CYS A 242 1.46 27.86 -9.64
C CYS A 242 0.77 26.53 -9.99
N SER A 243 -0.48 26.32 -9.57
CA SER A 243 -1.22 25.08 -9.79
C SER A 243 -0.56 23.82 -9.21
N TYR A 244 0.43 23.96 -8.32
CA TYR A 244 1.05 22.84 -7.63
C TYR A 244 0.01 22.06 -6.85
N LYS A 245 -0.08 20.75 -7.10
CA LYS A 245 -0.94 19.83 -6.36
C LYS A 245 -0.12 19.10 -5.32
N ARG A 246 -0.51 19.28 -4.06
CA ARG A 246 0.00 18.50 -2.95
C ARG A 246 -0.98 17.39 -2.60
N ILE A 247 -0.54 16.14 -2.67
CA ILE A 247 -1.35 14.96 -2.31
C ILE A 247 -1.15 14.59 -0.82
N PRO A 248 -2.10 13.88 -0.20
CA PRO A 248 -1.98 13.44 1.20
C PRO A 248 -0.67 12.71 1.50
N GLU A 249 -0.20 11.85 0.59
CA GLU A 249 1.00 11.03 0.77
C GLU A 249 2.28 11.89 0.86
N ASP A 250 2.33 13.01 0.13
CA ASP A 250 3.42 13.98 0.25
C ASP A 250 3.35 14.76 1.58
N ALA A 251 2.13 15.06 2.04
CA ALA A 251 1.93 15.68 3.35
C ALA A 251 2.32 14.73 4.49
N GLU A 252 2.01 13.44 4.39
CA GLU A 252 2.39 12.42 5.39
C GLU A 252 3.90 12.27 5.49
N ARG A 253 4.61 12.32 4.35
CA ARG A 253 6.07 12.30 4.34
C ARG A 253 6.66 13.51 5.06
N GLU A 254 6.20 14.73 4.78
CA GLU A 254 6.67 15.93 5.50
C GLU A 254 6.34 15.83 7.00
N ALA A 255 5.15 15.32 7.34
CA ALA A 255 4.74 15.12 8.72
C ALA A 255 5.71 14.17 9.45
N PHE A 256 6.11 13.08 8.80
CA PHE A 256 7.09 12.14 9.34
C PHE A 256 8.49 12.75 9.49
N GLU A 257 8.95 13.51 8.49
CA GLU A 257 10.24 14.23 8.54
C GLU A 257 10.30 15.21 9.72
N ARG A 258 9.20 15.97 9.98
CA ARG A 258 9.11 16.87 11.12
C ARG A 258 9.25 16.16 12.48
N VAL A 259 8.77 14.93 12.60
CA VAL A 259 8.89 14.14 13.84
C VAL A 259 10.34 13.69 14.04
N MET A 260 10.98 13.20 12.97
CA MET A 260 12.36 12.73 13.03
C MET A 260 13.36 13.84 13.35
N ASP A 261 13.12 15.05 12.83
CA ASP A 261 13.95 16.22 13.15
C ASP A 261 13.76 16.66 14.62
N TRP A 262 12.58 16.44 15.21
CA TRP A 262 12.31 16.79 16.60
C TRP A 262 13.06 15.90 17.60
N ASP A 263 13.20 14.61 17.29
CA ASP A 263 13.93 13.63 18.12
C ASP A 263 15.46 13.79 18.02
N ALA A 264 15.97 14.58 17.07
CA ALA A 264 17.41 14.82 16.90
C ALA A 264 17.95 16.01 17.72
N ASP A 265 17.07 16.86 18.24
CA ASP A 265 17.39 18.07 18.99
C ASP A 265 17.22 17.93 20.53
N ASP A 266 16.81 16.74 21.01
CA ASP A 266 16.73 16.35 22.44
C ASP A 266 17.85 15.37 22.86
#